data_AF-A0A0C4WUI8-F1
#
_entry.id   AF-A0A0C4WUI8-F1
#
_cell.length_a   1.000
_cell.length_b   1.000
_cell.length_c   1.000
_cell.angle_alpha   90.00
_cell.angle_beta   90.00
_cell.angle_gamma   90.00
#
_symmetry.space_group_name_H-M   'P 1'
#
loop_
_entity.id
_entity.type
_entity.pdbx_description
1 polymer ?
#
loop_
_entity_poly.entity_id
_entity_poly.type
_entity_poly.pdbx_seq_one_letter_code
_entity_poly.pdbx_strand_id
1 'polypeptide(L)'
;MSRDRQEAAAAACRWLAGDALFLDTETTGLHAGAEIVELSLIDSRGQPLLDTLIRPERPIPPALTRIHGIDNAMVADAPRWPEIHERLLELLKGRQVVRV
;
A
#
# COMPACT_ATOMS: atom_id res chain seq x y z
N MET A 1 -9.75 27.57 10.72
CA MET A 1 -9.31 26.15 10.61
C MET A 1 -8.38 25.86 11.79
N SER A 2 -8.43 24.67 12.41
CA SER A 2 -7.52 24.35 13.53
C SER A 2 -6.07 24.29 13.04
N ARG A 3 -5.13 24.53 13.96
CA ARG A 3 -3.68 24.46 13.70
C ARG A 3 -3.26 23.12 13.08
N ASP A 4 -3.86 22.03 13.55
CA ASP A 4 -3.62 20.67 13.04
C ASP A 4 -3.95 20.52 11.55
N ARG A 5 -5.04 21.16 11.08
CA ARG A 5 -5.43 21.12 9.66
C ARG A 5 -4.43 21.89 8.79
N GLN A 6 -3.86 22.98 9.30
CA GLN A 6 -2.84 23.75 8.57
C GLN A 6 -1.53 22.98 8.48
N GLU A 7 -1.13 22.30 9.56
CA GLU A 7 0.08 21.48 9.58
C GLU A 7 -0.04 20.27 8.65
N ALA A 8 -1.20 19.59 8.65
CA ALA A 8 -1.49 18.50 7.71
C ALA A 8 -1.48 18.98 6.25
N ALA A 9 -2.12 20.11 5.95
CA ALA A 9 -2.10 20.69 4.61
C ALA A 9 -0.68 21.06 4.16
N ALA A 10 0.12 21.68 5.04
CA ALA A 10 1.50 22.02 4.74
C ALA A 10 2.36 20.77 4.50
N ALA A 11 2.14 19.68 5.24
CA ALA A 11 2.81 18.40 5.01
C ALA A 11 2.45 17.80 3.65
N ALA A 12 1.15 17.76 3.32
CA ALA A 12 0.69 17.29 2.01
C ALA A 12 1.30 18.10 0.86
N CYS A 13 1.31 19.44 0.96
CA CYS A 13 1.96 20.29 -0.05
C CYS A 13 3.45 19.96 -0.21
N ARG A 14 4.17 19.70 0.88
CA ARG A 14 5.59 19.30 0.81
C ARG A 14 5.78 17.94 0.14
N TRP A 15 4.93 16.96 0.44
CA TRP A 15 5.01 15.63 -0.17
C TRP A 15 4.74 15.68 -1.67
N LEU A 16 3.73 16.44 -2.08
CA LEU A 16 3.39 16.63 -3.48
C LEU A 16 4.50 17.37 -4.24
N ALA A 17 5.09 18.42 -3.64
CA ALA A 17 6.18 19.17 -4.26
C ALA A 17 7.53 18.43 -4.26
N GLY A 18 7.74 17.52 -3.32
CA GLY A 18 8.98 16.75 -3.15
C GLY A 18 9.00 15.40 -3.87
N ASP A 19 8.05 15.14 -4.77
CA ASP A 19 7.88 13.87 -5.48
C ASP A 19 7.88 12.64 -4.54
N ALA A 20 7.14 12.76 -3.43
CA ALA A 20 6.89 11.62 -2.55
C ALA A 20 6.07 10.54 -3.28
N LEU A 21 6.24 9.30 -2.83
CA LEU A 21 5.39 8.18 -3.21
C LEU A 21 4.33 7.96 -2.14
N PHE A 22 3.12 7.63 -2.57
CA PHE A 22 2.02 7.30 -1.67
C PHE A 22 1.72 5.81 -1.77
N LEU A 23 1.75 5.13 -0.63
CA LEU A 23 1.62 3.68 -0.53
C LEU A 23 0.43 3.32 0.36
N ASP A 24 -0.36 2.37 -0.09
CA ASP A 24 -1.39 1.73 0.73
C ASP A 24 -1.33 0.21 0.59
N THR A 25 -1.81 -0.49 1.61
CA THR A 25 -1.80 -1.96 1.68
C THR A 25 -3.01 -2.47 2.41
N GLU A 26 -3.61 -3.52 1.84
CA GLU A 26 -4.53 -4.39 2.57
C GLU A 26 -3.79 -5.64 3.04
N THR A 27 -4.19 -6.17 4.20
CA THR A 27 -3.45 -7.26 4.85
C THR A 27 -4.37 -8.34 5.42
N THR A 28 -3.80 -9.52 5.69
CA THR A 28 -4.46 -10.60 6.44
C THR A 28 -4.58 -10.33 7.95
N GLY A 29 -4.26 -9.11 8.41
CA GLY A 29 -4.48 -8.64 9.78
C GLY A 29 -3.51 -7.55 10.24
N LEU A 30 -3.53 -7.23 11.54
CA LEU A 30 -2.69 -6.18 12.15
C LEU A 30 -1.56 -6.74 13.04
N HIS A 31 -1.38 -8.06 13.07
CA HIS A 31 -0.34 -8.71 13.86
C HIS A 31 0.98 -8.76 13.09
N ALA A 32 2.10 -8.98 13.78
CA ALA A 32 3.44 -8.99 13.16
C ALA A 32 3.63 -10.04 12.06
N GLY A 33 2.81 -11.10 12.07
CA GLY A 33 2.79 -12.11 11.03
C GLY A 33 1.82 -11.82 9.89
N ALA A 34 1.07 -10.73 9.89
CA ALA A 34 0.10 -10.47 8.82
C ALA A 34 0.81 -10.26 7.48
N GLU A 35 0.16 -10.73 6.43
CA GLU A 35 0.70 -10.73 5.06
C GLU A 35 -0.07 -9.70 4.23
N ILE A 36 0.63 -9.03 3.32
CA ILE A 36 0.03 -8.08 2.38
C ILE A 36 -0.77 -8.88 1.33
N VAL A 37 -1.99 -8.44 1.04
CA VAL A 37 -2.88 -9.04 0.01
C VAL A 37 -3.18 -8.09 -1.13
N GLU A 38 -2.93 -6.81 -0.94
CA GLU A 38 -2.96 -5.77 -1.97
C GLU A 38 -1.87 -4.75 -1.67
N LEU A 39 -1.21 -4.25 -2.71
CA LEU A 39 -0.27 -3.16 -2.62
C LEU A 39 -0.52 -2.15 -3.74
N SER A 40 -0.78 -0.92 -3.34
CA SER A 40 -0.92 0.23 -4.21
C SER A 40 0.20 1.24 -3.95
N LEU A 41 0.84 1.71 -5.01
CA LEU A 41 1.90 2.70 -4.98
C LEU A 41 1.70 3.69 -6.13
N ILE A 42 1.51 4.96 -5.78
CA ILE A 42 1.36 6.06 -6.74
C ILE A 42 2.44 7.12 -6.53
N ASP A 43 2.74 7.88 -7.58
CA ASP A 43 3.57 9.08 -7.47
C ASP A 43 2.78 10.32 -7.00
N SER A 44 3.48 11.46 -6.84
CA SER A 44 2.90 12.75 -6.44
C SER A 44 1.85 13.32 -7.41
N ARG A 45 1.74 12.75 -8.61
CA ARG A 45 0.77 13.13 -9.65
C ARG A 45 -0.38 12.13 -9.76
N GLY A 46 -0.40 11.12 -8.90
CA GLY A 46 -1.40 10.06 -8.90
C GLY A 46 -1.19 9.01 -10.00
N GLN A 47 -0.01 8.94 -10.62
CA GLN A 47 0.28 7.86 -11.56
C GLN A 47 0.58 6.57 -10.82
N PRO A 48 -0.08 5.45 -11.14
CA PRO A 48 0.21 4.16 -10.53
C PRO A 48 1.56 3.64 -11.00
N LEU A 49 2.44 3.35 -10.04
CA LEU A 49 3.75 2.73 -10.26
C LEU A 49 3.69 1.22 -10.02
N LEU A 50 2.85 0.81 -9.07
CA LEU A 50 2.53 -0.56 -8.74
C LEU A 50 1.12 -0.61 -8.17
N ASP A 51 0.30 -1.52 -8.67
CA ASP A 51 -1.06 -1.79 -8.21
C ASP A 51 -1.30 -3.27 -8.47
N THR A 52 -1.32 -4.06 -7.39
CA THR A 52 -1.37 -5.52 -7.51
C THR A 52 -1.96 -6.18 -6.28
N LEU A 53 -2.75 -7.22 -6.51
CA LEU A 53 -3.04 -8.23 -5.50
C LEU A 53 -1.79 -9.07 -5.23
N ILE A 54 -1.71 -9.63 -4.04
CA ILE A 54 -0.60 -10.49 -3.60
C ILE A 54 -1.20 -11.74 -2.96
N ARG A 55 -0.71 -12.91 -3.38
CA ARG A 55 -1.13 -14.19 -2.80
C ARG A 55 -0.44 -14.42 -1.45
N PRO A 56 -1.17 -14.45 -0.33
CA PRO A 56 -0.61 -14.80 0.97
C PRO A 56 -0.38 -16.32 1.07
N GLU A 57 0.47 -16.73 2.01
CA GLU A 57 0.66 -18.13 2.38
C GLU A 57 -0.53 -18.68 3.16
N ARG A 58 -1.17 -17.83 3.98
CA ARG A 58 -2.36 -18.20 4.75
C ARG A 58 -3.64 -17.59 4.18
N PRO A 59 -4.79 -18.27 4.30
CA PRO A 59 -6.06 -17.74 3.84
C PRO A 59 -6.40 -16.39 4.49
N ILE A 60 -6.98 -15.49 3.70
CA ILE A 60 -7.55 -14.24 4.17
C ILE A 60 -8.72 -14.56 5.11
N PRO A 61 -8.71 -14.07 6.37
CA PRO A 61 -9.83 -14.26 7.28
C PRO A 61 -11.12 -13.61 6.73
N PRO A 62 -12.30 -14.27 6.83
CA PRO A 62 -13.55 -13.70 6.32
C PRO A 62 -13.91 -12.33 6.90
N ALA A 63 -13.44 -12.02 8.11
CA ALA A 63 -13.63 -10.71 8.73
C ALA A 63 -12.89 -9.59 7.98
N LEU A 64 -11.73 -9.89 7.39
CA LEU A 64 -10.94 -8.90 6.65
C LEU A 64 -11.42 -8.77 5.21
N THR A 65 -11.84 -9.87 4.58
CA THR A 65 -12.59 -9.81 3.32
C THR A 65 -13.83 -8.90 3.44
N ARG A 66 -14.51 -8.86 4.59
CA ARG A 66 -15.62 -7.92 4.82
C ARG A 66 -15.20 -6.46 4.96
N ILE A 67 -13.95 -6.19 5.32
CA ILE A 67 -13.40 -4.83 5.47
C ILE A 67 -12.93 -4.30 4.12
N HIS A 68 -12.03 -5.02 3.47
CA HIS A 68 -11.35 -4.56 2.25
C HIS A 68 -11.92 -5.16 0.96
N GLY A 69 -12.82 -6.15 1.04
CA GLY A 69 -13.49 -6.72 -0.14
C GLY A 69 -12.71 -7.78 -0.92
N ILE A 70 -11.48 -8.11 -0.50
CA ILE A 70 -10.61 -9.07 -1.19
C ILE A 70 -10.80 -10.46 -0.59
N ASP A 71 -11.15 -11.43 -1.42
CA ASP A 71 -11.32 -12.82 -1.02
C ASP A 71 -10.16 -13.72 -1.50
N ASN A 72 -10.17 -14.96 -1.03
CA ASN A 72 -9.12 -15.94 -1.35
C ASN A 72 -9.12 -16.36 -2.83
N ALA A 73 -10.22 -16.17 -3.57
CA ALA A 73 -10.30 -16.50 -4.98
C ALA A 73 -9.62 -15.41 -5.82
N MET A 74 -9.81 -14.14 -5.47
CA MET A 74 -9.17 -13.00 -6.14
C MET A 74 -7.63 -13.08 -6.11
N VAL A 75 -7.05 -13.58 -5.01
CA VAL A 75 -5.59 -13.68 -4.84
C VAL A 75 -5.02 -15.05 -5.24
N ALA A 76 -5.84 -16.00 -5.71
CA ALA A 76 -5.41 -17.38 -5.96
C ALA A 76 -4.29 -17.49 -7.01
N ASP A 77 -4.39 -16.68 -8.06
CA ASP A 77 -3.45 -16.60 -9.17
C ASP A 77 -2.58 -15.33 -9.13
N ALA A 78 -2.68 -14.55 -8.05
CA ALA A 78 -1.86 -13.36 -7.85
C ALA A 78 -0.39 -13.75 -7.57
N PRO A 79 0.56 -12.86 -7.90
CA PRO A 79 1.97 -13.07 -7.56
C PRO A 79 2.15 -13.17 -6.03
N ARG A 80 3.14 -13.96 -5.60
CA ARG A 80 3.54 -14.03 -4.19
C ARG A 80 4.45 -12.86 -3.83
N TRP A 81 4.60 -12.61 -2.54
CA TRP A 81 5.46 -11.53 -2.03
C TRP A 81 6.89 -11.52 -2.63
N PRO A 82 7.61 -12.67 -2.75
CA PRO A 82 8.94 -12.68 -3.35
C PRO A 82 8.98 -12.21 -4.82
N GLU A 83 7.87 -12.27 -5.55
CA GLU A 83 7.83 -11.84 -6.95
C GLU A 83 7.67 -10.31 -7.08
N ILE A 84 7.15 -9.65 -6.03
CA ILE A 84 6.86 -8.21 -6.02
C ILE A 84 7.91 -7.41 -5.24
N HIS A 85 8.51 -8.00 -4.20
CA HIS A 85 9.36 -7.25 -3.25
C HIS A 85 10.55 -6.52 -3.90
N GLU A 86 11.29 -7.17 -4.81
CA GLU A 86 12.43 -6.56 -5.48
C GLU A 86 12.02 -5.35 -6.31
N ARG A 87 10.92 -5.47 -7.07
CA ARG A 87 10.38 -4.35 -7.86
C ARG A 87 9.96 -3.19 -6.96
N LEU A 88 9.32 -3.49 -5.84
CA LEU A 88 8.94 -2.46 -4.87
C LEU A 88 10.19 -1.75 -4.33
N LEU A 89 11.20 -2.47 -3.86
CA LEU A 89 12.42 -1.88 -3.31
C LEU A 89 13.13 -0.94 -4.29
N GLU A 90 13.20 -1.31 -5.57
CA GLU A 90 13.76 -0.45 -6.61
C GLU A 90 12.94 0.84 -6.80
N LEU A 91 11.60 0.76 -6.75
CA LEU A 91 10.74 1.94 -6.84
C LEU A 91 10.89 2.88 -5.62
N LEU A 92 11.08 2.32 -4.42
CA LEU A 92 11.18 3.10 -3.18
C LEU A 92 12.56 3.74 -2.96
N LYS A 93 13.59 3.30 -3.71
CA LYS A 93 14.98 3.68 -3.48
C LYS A 93 15.21 5.20 -3.54
N GLY A 94 15.63 5.78 -2.41
CA GLY A 94 15.93 7.21 -2.30
C GLY A 94 14.70 8.12 -2.38
N ARG A 95 13.49 7.56 -2.24
CA ARG A 95 12.22 8.31 -2.31
C ARG A 95 11.61 8.43 -0.92
N GLN A 96 10.98 9.58 -0.65
CA GLN A 96 10.12 9.72 0.51
C GLN A 96 8.83 8.92 0.25
N VAL A 97 8.46 8.06 1.21
CA VAL A 97 7.22 7.28 1.14
C VAL A 97 6.28 7.77 2.22
N VAL A 98 5.03 7.99 1.84
CA VAL A 98 3.94 8.35 2.73
C VAL A 98 2.91 7.24 2.66
N ARG A 99 2.60 6.65 3.81
CA ARG A 99 1.46 5.74 3.90
C ARG A 99 0.18 6.56 4.00
N VAL A 100 -0.78 6.26 3.14
CA VAL A 100 -2.10 6.92 3.12
C VAL A 100 -3.16 6.12 3.85
#